data_AF-A0A1Q8BGN6-F1
#
_entry.id   AF-A0A1Q8BGN6-F1
#
_cell.length_a   1.000
_cell.length_b   1.000
_cell.length_c   1.000
_cell.angle_alpha   90.00
_cell.angle_beta   90.00
_cell.angle_gamma   90.00
#
_symmetry.space_group_name_H-M   'P 1'
#
loop_
_entity.id
_entity.type
_entity.pdbx_description
1 polymer ?
#
loop_
_entity_poly.entity_id
_entity_poly.type
_entity_poly.pdbx_seq_one_letter_code
_entity_poly.pdbx_strand_id
1 'polypeptide(L)'
;MQRLRSAPPPTSELTDEEIFRLLRIVKKRSEEDWLVFRLLIEHDFKVGECVGNSSPTANLPGIQIENMSNDSIWLRRASEKNESWVWIGDELMRQLKQFAGERRTGRLFATVIKKPKRSRKYEATTAAIRNHLKEYAKEARITKSFSPEDLRGRLTGLQFRLSIFEPKIAAEANRMILFFALNYGLERTIRKLVFETLKEKYPNEWWDKVPLDVQKEVTRLQDLDRDSPKIVRSIDKLDYTTFPQLRVIIEHNWDDFKDQFPHGRTEDMSKILKDLGYERILIAHSCELPEDEKSRFEVAFGDWFRMLSNQPTN
;
A
#
# COMPACT_ATOMS: atom_id res chain seq x y z
N MET A 1 -15.74 8.77 4.02
CA MET A 1 -14.58 8.06 4.61
C MET A 1 -14.99 6.64 4.94
N GLN A 2 -14.62 5.69 4.07
CA GLN A 2 -14.81 4.26 4.33
C GLN A 2 -13.91 3.90 5.51
N ARG A 3 -14.47 3.29 6.56
CA ARG A 3 -13.73 2.95 7.79
C ARG A 3 -12.52 2.10 7.41
N LEU A 4 -11.32 2.64 7.62
CA LEU A 4 -10.03 1.96 7.51
C LEU A 4 -9.80 0.98 8.68
N ARG A 5 -10.84 0.25 9.09
CA ARG A 5 -10.63 -0.94 9.90
C ARG A 5 -10.26 -2.03 8.92
N SER A 6 -8.98 -2.39 8.82
CA SER A 6 -8.67 -3.78 8.50
C SER A 6 -9.05 -4.59 9.74
N ALA A 7 -10.36 -4.81 9.93
CA ALA A 7 -10.81 -5.84 10.85
C ALA A 7 -10.04 -7.12 10.49
N PRO A 8 -9.58 -7.91 11.47
CA PRO A 8 -8.96 -9.18 11.15
C PRO A 8 -9.89 -9.89 10.17
N PRO A 9 -9.36 -10.41 9.04
CA PRO A 9 -10.19 -11.01 8.02
C PRO A 9 -11.13 -12.01 8.70
N PRO A 10 -12.40 -12.12 8.27
CA PRO A 10 -13.31 -13.15 8.78
C PRO A 10 -12.57 -14.47 8.91
N THR A 11 -12.85 -15.29 9.92
CA THR A 11 -12.12 -16.55 10.17
C THR A 11 -12.08 -17.49 8.95
N SER A 12 -13.01 -17.30 7.99
CA SER A 12 -13.07 -17.98 6.69
C SER A 12 -12.14 -17.41 5.60
N GLU A 13 -11.64 -16.19 5.74
CA GLU A 13 -10.78 -15.52 4.75
C GLU A 13 -9.29 -15.79 5.00
N LEU A 14 -8.50 -15.72 3.91
CA LEU A 14 -7.05 -15.85 3.98
C LEU A 14 -6.41 -14.61 4.63
N THR A 15 -5.42 -14.85 5.47
CA THR A 15 -4.56 -13.78 6.00
C THR A 15 -3.47 -13.41 5.00
N ASP A 16 -2.90 -12.21 5.14
CA ASP A 16 -1.78 -11.77 4.31
C ASP A 16 -0.57 -12.72 4.43
N GLU A 17 -0.31 -13.25 5.63
CA GLU A 17 0.76 -14.23 5.82
C GLU A 17 0.50 -15.52 5.04
N GLU A 18 -0.74 -16.02 5.05
CA GLU A 18 -1.13 -17.19 4.25
C GLU A 18 -0.94 -16.90 2.74
N ILE A 19 -1.35 -15.71 2.28
CA ILE A 19 -1.16 -15.29 0.88
C ILE A 19 0.33 -15.21 0.52
N PHE A 20 1.16 -14.54 1.31
CA PHE A 20 2.60 -14.42 1.04
C PHE A 20 3.31 -15.77 1.08
N ARG A 21 2.90 -16.67 1.98
CA ARG A 21 3.42 -18.03 2.06
C ARG A 21 3.04 -18.83 0.81
N LEU A 22 1.78 -18.76 0.37
CA LEU A 22 1.31 -19.36 -0.88
C LEU A 22 2.14 -18.83 -2.06
N LEU A 23 2.29 -17.52 -2.19
CA LEU A 23 3.05 -16.86 -3.25
C LEU A 23 4.51 -17.36 -3.31
N ARG A 24 5.16 -17.51 -2.16
CA ARG A 24 6.52 -18.07 -2.10
C ARG A 24 6.60 -19.49 -2.65
N ILE A 25 5.60 -20.34 -2.37
CA ILE A 25 5.53 -21.69 -2.95
C ILE A 25 5.31 -21.63 -4.45
N VAL A 26 4.36 -20.83 -4.92
CA VAL A 26 4.04 -20.66 -6.35
C VAL A 26 5.30 -20.24 -7.12
N LYS A 27 5.99 -19.18 -6.70
CA LYS A 27 7.21 -18.69 -7.39
C LYS A 27 8.30 -19.75 -7.47
N LYS A 28 8.45 -20.57 -6.42
CA LYS A 28 9.45 -21.64 -6.37
C LYS A 28 9.10 -22.81 -7.30
N ARG A 29 7.80 -23.11 -7.47
CA ARG A 29 7.31 -24.28 -8.20
C ARG A 29 7.12 -24.02 -9.69
N SER A 30 6.53 -22.88 -10.05
CA SER A 30 6.08 -22.58 -11.40
C SER A 30 6.13 -21.07 -11.64
N GLU A 31 7.08 -20.64 -12.48
CA GLU A 31 7.16 -19.24 -12.90
C GLU A 31 5.95 -18.85 -13.74
N GLU A 32 5.38 -19.80 -14.45
CA GLU A 32 4.23 -19.60 -15.30
C GLU A 32 2.95 -19.38 -14.48
N ASP A 33 2.70 -20.22 -13.46
CA ASP A 33 1.57 -20.01 -12.55
C ASP A 33 1.77 -18.73 -11.74
N TRP A 34 3.01 -18.42 -11.36
CA TRP A 34 3.33 -17.16 -10.69
C TRP A 34 2.81 -15.95 -11.48
N LEU A 35 3.04 -15.89 -12.79
CA LEU A 35 2.52 -14.82 -13.64
C LEU A 35 1.00 -14.78 -13.67
N VAL A 36 0.32 -15.93 -13.65
CA VAL A 36 -1.14 -16.01 -13.54
C VAL A 36 -1.60 -15.45 -12.20
N PHE A 37 -1.03 -15.89 -11.08
CA PHE A 37 -1.39 -15.40 -9.75
C PHE A 37 -1.11 -13.91 -9.56
N ARG A 38 -0.05 -13.37 -10.19
CA ARG A 38 0.20 -11.93 -10.26
C ARG A 38 -0.97 -11.17 -10.89
N LEU A 39 -1.44 -11.62 -12.05
CA LEU A 39 -2.59 -11.01 -12.74
C LEU A 39 -3.88 -11.08 -11.90
N LEU A 40 -4.11 -12.20 -11.21
CA LEU A 40 -5.26 -12.35 -10.31
C LEU A 40 -5.17 -11.37 -9.13
N ILE A 41 -4.07 -11.43 -8.39
CA ILE A 41 -3.92 -10.76 -7.11
C ILE A 41 -3.71 -9.25 -7.28
N GLU A 42 -2.86 -8.83 -8.22
CA GLU A 42 -2.51 -7.41 -8.42
C GLU A 42 -3.55 -6.65 -9.24
N HIS A 43 -4.25 -7.33 -10.17
CA HIS A 43 -5.07 -6.68 -11.20
C HIS A 43 -6.50 -7.22 -11.30
N ASP A 44 -6.93 -8.03 -10.34
CA ASP A 44 -8.29 -8.58 -10.26
C ASP A 44 -8.69 -9.42 -11.49
N PHE A 45 -7.75 -10.04 -12.21
CA PHE A 45 -8.12 -10.92 -13.33
C PHE A 45 -8.80 -12.19 -12.82
N LYS A 46 -9.76 -12.73 -13.56
CA LYS A 46 -10.26 -14.10 -13.36
C LYS A 46 -9.29 -15.11 -13.98
N VAL A 47 -9.26 -16.34 -13.45
CA VAL A 47 -8.43 -17.41 -14.04
C VAL A 47 -8.75 -17.61 -15.52
N GLY A 48 -10.03 -17.68 -15.88
CA GLY A 48 -10.45 -17.85 -17.28
C GLY A 48 -10.11 -16.67 -18.19
N GLU A 49 -9.97 -15.46 -17.64
CA GLU A 49 -9.50 -14.28 -18.36
C GLU A 49 -8.00 -14.39 -18.66
N CYS A 50 -7.21 -14.94 -17.74
CA CYS A 50 -5.78 -15.18 -17.93
C CYS A 50 -5.53 -16.32 -18.94
N VAL A 51 -6.03 -17.52 -18.64
CA VAL A 51 -5.58 -18.76 -19.28
C VAL A 51 -6.58 -19.33 -20.29
N GLY A 52 -7.78 -18.73 -20.37
CA GLY A 52 -8.84 -19.20 -21.25
C GLY A 52 -9.48 -20.50 -20.77
N ASN A 53 -10.62 -20.84 -21.37
CA ASN A 53 -11.27 -22.13 -21.09
C ASN A 53 -10.74 -23.24 -22.02
N SER A 54 -10.95 -24.49 -21.63
CA SER A 54 -10.48 -25.66 -22.39
C SER A 54 -11.20 -25.86 -23.73
N SER A 55 -12.36 -25.23 -23.95
CA SER A 55 -13.07 -25.28 -25.23
C SER A 55 -12.67 -24.11 -26.13
N PRO A 56 -12.22 -24.35 -27.38
CA PRO A 56 -11.94 -23.30 -28.38
C PRO A 56 -13.15 -22.41 -28.70
N THR A 57 -14.37 -22.88 -28.40
CA THR A 57 -15.65 -22.18 -28.62
C THR A 57 -16.15 -21.41 -27.39
N ALA A 58 -15.42 -21.44 -26.28
CA ALA A 58 -15.84 -20.74 -25.05
C ALA A 58 -15.62 -19.22 -25.15
N ASN A 59 -16.55 -18.43 -24.60
CA ASN A 59 -16.57 -16.96 -24.58
C ASN A 59 -15.35 -16.26 -23.91
N LEU A 60 -14.34 -16.99 -23.43
CA LEU A 60 -13.14 -16.44 -22.80
C LEU A 60 -11.88 -17.06 -23.44
N PRO A 61 -11.23 -16.36 -24.40
CA PRO A 61 -10.10 -16.91 -25.14
C PRO A 61 -8.80 -16.99 -24.32
N GLY A 62 -8.78 -16.42 -23.11
CA GLY A 62 -7.56 -16.13 -22.36
C GLY A 62 -6.85 -14.88 -22.89
N ILE A 63 -5.79 -14.43 -22.22
CA ILE A 63 -4.99 -13.29 -22.69
C ILE A 63 -4.36 -13.65 -24.03
N GLN A 64 -4.63 -12.83 -25.06
CA GLN A 64 -4.00 -12.93 -26.37
C GLN A 64 -2.76 -12.03 -26.41
N ILE A 65 -1.68 -12.50 -27.02
CA ILE A 65 -0.41 -11.76 -27.08
C ILE A 65 -0.56 -10.48 -27.91
N GLU A 66 -1.34 -10.54 -28.99
CA GLU A 66 -1.69 -9.41 -29.85
C GLU A 66 -2.50 -8.32 -29.13
N ASN A 67 -3.09 -8.65 -27.99
CA ASN A 67 -3.88 -7.72 -27.17
C ASN A 67 -3.05 -7.07 -26.04
N MET A 68 -1.72 -7.26 -26.05
CA MET A 68 -0.81 -6.65 -25.08
C MET A 68 -0.18 -5.38 -25.64
N SER A 69 -0.26 -4.28 -24.91
CA SER A 69 0.44 -3.02 -25.23
C SER A 69 1.77 -2.91 -24.46
N ASN A 70 2.29 -1.70 -24.26
CA ASN A 70 3.51 -1.47 -23.47
C ASN A 70 3.32 -1.77 -21.99
N ASP A 71 2.21 -1.29 -21.42
CA ASP A 71 1.92 -1.28 -19.99
C ASP A 71 0.53 -1.84 -19.66
N SER A 72 -0.25 -2.25 -20.67
CA SER A 72 -1.66 -2.61 -20.53
C SER A 72 -2.03 -3.85 -21.33
N ILE A 73 -3.16 -4.49 -20.97
CA ILE A 73 -3.72 -5.65 -21.66
C ILE A 73 -5.17 -5.35 -22.02
N TRP A 74 -5.55 -5.56 -23.29
CA TRP A 74 -6.94 -5.49 -23.72
C TRP A 74 -7.67 -6.77 -23.30
N LEU A 75 -8.65 -6.61 -22.40
CA LEU A 75 -9.39 -7.72 -21.81
C LEU A 75 -10.84 -7.74 -22.31
N ARG A 76 -11.31 -8.94 -22.70
CA ARG A 76 -12.71 -9.19 -23.02
C ARG A 76 -13.38 -9.91 -21.84
N ARG A 77 -14.26 -9.22 -21.12
CA ARG A 77 -15.03 -9.79 -20.00
C ARG A 77 -16.32 -10.43 -20.51
N ALA A 78 -16.64 -11.64 -20.01
CA ALA A 78 -17.80 -12.40 -20.50
C ALA A 78 -19.16 -11.79 -20.13
N SER A 79 -19.25 -11.02 -19.04
CA SER A 79 -20.50 -10.53 -18.47
C SER A 79 -20.86 -9.09 -18.85
N GLU A 80 -19.98 -8.38 -19.54
CA GLU A 80 -20.21 -6.99 -19.92
C GLU A 80 -19.78 -6.82 -21.37
N LYS A 81 -20.55 -6.07 -22.18
CA LYS A 81 -20.07 -5.55 -23.48
C LYS A 81 -18.92 -4.53 -23.32
N ASN A 82 -18.21 -4.57 -22.20
CA ASN A 82 -17.11 -3.67 -21.83
C ASN A 82 -15.80 -4.40 -22.07
N GLU A 83 -15.33 -4.33 -23.30
CA GLU A 83 -13.91 -4.53 -23.57
C GLU A 83 -13.15 -3.30 -23.07
N SER A 84 -12.05 -3.51 -22.35
CA SER A 84 -11.27 -2.40 -21.82
C SER A 84 -9.78 -2.73 -21.72
N TRP A 85 -8.97 -1.68 -21.81
CA TRP A 85 -7.57 -1.73 -21.43
C TRP A 85 -7.46 -1.81 -19.91
N VAL A 86 -6.80 -2.85 -19.41
CA VAL A 86 -6.42 -2.95 -18.00
C VAL A 86 -4.95 -2.57 -17.89
N TRP A 87 -4.67 -1.55 -17.09
CA TRP A 87 -3.29 -1.13 -16.80
C TRP A 87 -2.62 -2.15 -15.87
N ILE A 88 -1.45 -2.64 -16.30
CA ILE A 88 -0.66 -3.67 -15.62
C ILE A 88 0.64 -3.07 -15.04
N GLY A 89 1.23 -2.12 -15.77
CA GLY A 89 2.50 -1.50 -15.41
C GLY A 89 3.72 -2.25 -15.95
N ASP A 90 4.82 -1.52 -16.08
CA ASP A 90 5.95 -1.93 -16.92
C ASP A 90 6.64 -3.22 -16.49
N GLU A 91 6.76 -3.46 -15.18
CA GLU A 91 7.53 -4.61 -14.67
C GLU A 91 6.83 -5.95 -14.95
N LEU A 92 5.54 -6.06 -14.60
CA LEU A 92 4.80 -7.29 -14.90
C LEU A 92 4.62 -7.46 -16.41
N MET A 93 4.39 -6.38 -17.17
CA MET A 93 4.33 -6.46 -18.63
C MET A 93 5.63 -6.94 -19.26
N ARG A 94 6.80 -6.52 -18.77
CA ARG A 94 8.09 -7.06 -19.20
C ARG A 94 8.18 -8.56 -18.97
N GLN A 95 7.79 -9.03 -17.79
CA GLN A 95 7.81 -10.47 -17.48
C GLN A 95 6.84 -11.28 -18.36
N LEU A 96 5.62 -10.75 -18.59
CA LEU A 96 4.64 -11.39 -19.49
C LEU A 96 5.14 -11.42 -20.94
N LYS A 97 5.78 -10.35 -21.44
CA LYS A 97 6.39 -10.32 -22.77
C LYS A 97 7.59 -11.26 -22.88
N GLN A 98 8.43 -11.33 -21.86
CA GLN A 98 9.54 -12.29 -21.79
C GLN A 98 9.01 -13.73 -21.82
N PHE A 99 7.88 -13.98 -21.14
CA PHE A 99 7.18 -15.26 -21.17
C PHE A 99 6.54 -15.56 -22.54
N ALA A 100 6.01 -14.55 -23.22
CA ALA A 100 5.54 -14.68 -24.61
C ALA A 100 6.70 -15.09 -25.54
N GLY A 101 7.89 -14.52 -25.32
CA GLY A 101 9.09 -14.76 -26.11
C GLY A 101 8.96 -14.18 -27.51
N GLU A 102 9.25 -15.00 -28.52
CA GLU A 102 9.15 -14.60 -29.93
C GLU A 102 7.71 -14.66 -30.48
N ARG A 103 6.77 -15.24 -29.73
CA ARG A 103 5.37 -15.30 -30.14
C ARG A 103 4.81 -13.89 -30.27
N ARG A 104 4.00 -13.69 -31.32
CA ARG A 104 3.34 -12.40 -31.61
C ARG A 104 1.82 -12.51 -31.56
N THR A 105 1.29 -13.72 -31.68
CA THR A 105 -0.15 -13.99 -31.70
C THR A 105 -0.50 -15.23 -30.89
N GLY A 106 -1.77 -15.36 -30.56
CA GLY A 106 -2.35 -16.48 -29.83
C GLY A 106 -2.28 -16.32 -28.31
N ARG A 107 -2.81 -17.33 -27.61
CA ARG A 107 -2.94 -17.29 -26.16
C ARG A 107 -1.58 -17.26 -25.46
N LEU A 108 -1.43 -16.33 -24.51
CA LEU A 108 -0.20 -16.13 -23.74
C LEU A 108 0.21 -17.41 -23.00
N PHE A 109 -0.72 -18.02 -22.26
CA PHE A 109 -0.51 -19.23 -21.45
C PHE A 109 -0.91 -20.53 -22.20
N ALA A 110 -0.35 -20.78 -23.39
CA ALA A 110 -0.67 -21.94 -24.24
C ALA A 110 0.39 -23.07 -24.25
N THR A 111 -0.10 -24.27 -24.53
CA THR A 111 0.38 -25.66 -24.35
C THR A 111 1.81 -26.02 -24.77
N VAL A 112 2.50 -25.20 -25.58
CA VAL A 112 3.88 -25.50 -26.01
C VAL A 112 4.71 -24.23 -26.01
N ILE A 113 5.57 -24.10 -25.00
CA ILE A 113 6.58 -23.04 -24.96
C ILE A 113 7.85 -23.58 -25.63
N LYS A 114 8.18 -23.06 -26.81
CA LYS A 114 9.46 -23.30 -27.47
C LYS A 114 10.52 -22.40 -26.83
N LYS A 115 11.44 -22.95 -26.04
CA LYS A 115 12.66 -22.25 -25.58
C LYS A 115 13.81 -22.59 -26.54
N PRO A 116 14.85 -21.73 -26.67
CA PRO A 116 16.05 -22.11 -27.42
C PRO A 116 16.67 -23.34 -26.74
N LYS A 117 16.62 -24.49 -27.42
CA LYS A 117 17.16 -25.82 -27.04
C LYS A 117 16.27 -26.80 -26.24
N ARG A 118 15.06 -26.45 -25.77
CA ARG A 118 14.11 -27.43 -25.16
C ARG A 118 12.64 -27.04 -25.36
N SER A 119 11.77 -28.03 -25.58
CA SER A 119 10.31 -27.89 -25.47
C SER A 119 9.85 -28.32 -24.08
N ARG A 120 9.09 -27.47 -23.39
CA ARG A 120 8.34 -27.83 -22.18
C ARG A 120 6.87 -27.58 -22.46
N LYS A 121 6.02 -28.59 -22.22
CA LYS A 121 4.57 -28.42 -22.29
C LYS A 121 4.13 -27.69 -21.02
N TYR A 122 3.59 -26.50 -21.19
CA TYR A 122 2.90 -25.76 -20.12
C TYR A 122 1.52 -25.43 -20.66
N GLU A 123 0.49 -26.05 -20.09
CA GLU A 123 -0.91 -25.81 -20.46
C GLU A 123 -1.69 -25.47 -19.20
N ALA A 124 -1.90 -24.18 -18.99
CA ALA A 124 -2.79 -23.73 -17.95
C ALA A 124 -4.22 -23.72 -18.49
N THR A 125 -5.04 -24.63 -18.00
CA THR A 125 -6.50 -24.50 -18.08
C THR A 125 -7.02 -23.97 -16.75
N THR A 126 -8.24 -23.46 -16.73
CA THR A 126 -8.89 -23.08 -15.46
C THR A 126 -8.90 -24.22 -14.44
N ALA A 127 -9.12 -25.46 -14.89
CA ALA A 127 -9.08 -26.64 -14.03
C ALA A 127 -7.66 -26.93 -13.51
N ALA A 128 -6.64 -26.79 -14.36
CA ALA A 128 -5.24 -26.98 -13.96
C ALA A 128 -4.82 -25.96 -12.89
N ILE A 129 -5.09 -24.66 -13.10
CA ILE A 129 -4.76 -23.61 -12.12
C ILE A 129 -5.45 -23.85 -10.77
N ARG A 130 -6.72 -24.30 -10.78
CA ARG A 130 -7.43 -24.66 -9.55
C ARG A 130 -6.81 -25.86 -8.84
N ASN A 131 -6.35 -26.87 -9.59
CA ASN A 131 -5.69 -28.03 -9.00
C ASN A 131 -4.31 -27.67 -8.44
N HIS A 132 -3.50 -26.91 -9.19
CA HIS A 132 -2.22 -26.40 -8.73
C HIS A 132 -2.39 -25.56 -7.46
N LEU A 133 -3.42 -24.70 -7.40
CA LEU A 133 -3.72 -23.91 -6.20
C LEU A 133 -3.94 -24.80 -4.96
N LYS A 134 -4.68 -25.90 -5.09
CA LYS A 134 -4.90 -26.84 -3.99
C LYS A 134 -3.59 -27.48 -3.51
N GLU A 135 -2.70 -27.83 -4.44
CA GLU A 135 -1.38 -28.38 -4.11
C GLU A 135 -0.50 -27.36 -3.40
N TYR A 136 -0.45 -26.13 -3.91
CA TYR A 136 0.30 -25.02 -3.29
C TYR A 136 -0.26 -24.65 -1.92
N ALA A 137 -1.58 -24.64 -1.74
CA ALA A 137 -2.23 -24.40 -0.46
C ALA A 137 -1.84 -25.46 0.57
N LYS A 138 -1.84 -26.74 0.17
CA LYS A 138 -1.41 -27.85 1.03
C LYS A 138 0.05 -27.72 1.44
N GLU A 139 0.95 -27.37 0.51
CA GLU A 139 2.38 -27.15 0.82
C GLU A 139 2.58 -25.93 1.72
N ALA A 140 1.79 -24.87 1.52
CA ALA A 140 1.78 -23.68 2.37
C ALA A 140 1.10 -23.92 3.74
N ARG A 141 0.57 -25.12 4.00
CA ARG A 141 -0.17 -25.49 5.23
C ARG A 141 -1.38 -24.59 5.48
N ILE A 142 -2.06 -24.17 4.42
CA ILE A 142 -3.33 -23.44 4.49
C ILE A 142 -4.43 -24.49 4.59
N THR A 143 -5.16 -24.49 5.71
CA THR A 143 -6.23 -25.46 5.99
C THR A 143 -7.60 -24.97 5.55
N LYS A 144 -7.77 -23.66 5.37
CA LYS A 144 -9.01 -23.03 4.90
C LYS A 144 -9.28 -23.44 3.45
N SER A 145 -10.55 -23.67 3.12
CA SER A 145 -10.97 -23.85 1.75
C SER A 145 -11.11 -22.50 1.06
N PHE A 146 -10.50 -22.35 -0.10
CA PHE A 146 -10.59 -21.14 -0.91
C PHE A 146 -10.40 -21.47 -2.39
N SER A 147 -10.71 -20.51 -3.24
CA SER A 147 -10.66 -20.55 -4.69
C SER A 147 -9.71 -19.47 -5.22
N PRO A 148 -9.30 -19.54 -6.50
CA PRO A 148 -8.54 -18.46 -7.11
C PRO A 148 -9.26 -17.10 -7.05
N GLU A 149 -10.60 -17.12 -7.05
CA GLU A 149 -11.43 -15.92 -6.97
C GLU A 149 -11.27 -15.18 -5.63
N ASP A 150 -10.98 -15.89 -4.54
CA ASP A 150 -10.73 -15.31 -3.21
C ASP A 150 -9.37 -14.58 -3.10
N LEU A 151 -8.48 -14.80 -4.07
CA LEU A 151 -7.17 -14.15 -4.15
C LEU A 151 -7.21 -12.86 -4.98
N ARG A 152 -8.28 -12.62 -5.74
CA ARG A 152 -8.31 -11.52 -6.70
C ARG A 152 -8.29 -10.15 -6.02
N GLY A 153 -7.45 -9.25 -6.54
CA GLY A 153 -7.35 -7.88 -6.02
C GLY A 153 -6.90 -7.78 -4.55
N ARG A 154 -6.38 -8.86 -3.95
CA ARG A 154 -6.05 -8.91 -2.52
C ARG A 154 -4.82 -8.08 -2.16
N LEU A 155 -3.92 -7.84 -3.11
CA LEU A 155 -2.71 -7.03 -2.91
C LEU A 155 -2.56 -6.08 -4.10
N THR A 156 -2.19 -4.83 -3.86
CA THR A 156 -1.71 -3.95 -4.94
C THR A 156 -0.37 -4.43 -5.49
N GLY A 157 0.03 -3.94 -6.66
CA GLY A 157 1.35 -4.25 -7.23
C GLY A 157 2.54 -3.89 -6.32
N LEU A 158 2.41 -2.88 -5.44
CA LEU A 158 3.44 -2.56 -4.46
C LEU A 158 3.46 -3.56 -3.30
N GLN A 159 2.28 -3.93 -2.78
CA GLN A 159 2.15 -4.91 -1.70
C GLN A 159 2.59 -6.30 -2.15
N PHE A 160 2.31 -6.69 -3.39
CA PHE A 160 2.76 -7.95 -3.96
C PHE A 160 4.29 -8.11 -3.93
N ARG A 161 5.04 -7.01 -4.09
CA ARG A 161 6.52 -7.04 -4.02
C ARG A 161 7.04 -7.45 -2.65
N LEU A 162 6.24 -7.37 -1.59
CA LEU A 162 6.62 -7.88 -0.27
C LEU A 162 6.83 -9.40 -0.26
N SER A 163 6.32 -10.13 -1.27
CA SER A 163 6.52 -11.57 -1.41
C SER A 163 7.98 -12.03 -1.53
N ILE A 164 8.93 -11.11 -1.73
CA ILE A 164 10.38 -11.40 -1.68
C ILE A 164 10.88 -11.67 -0.25
N PHE A 165 10.17 -11.17 0.77
CA PHE A 165 10.55 -11.31 2.17
C PHE A 165 10.00 -12.60 2.79
N GLU A 166 10.36 -12.87 4.03
CA GLU A 166 9.71 -13.93 4.82
C GLU A 166 8.21 -13.62 4.96
N PRO A 167 7.29 -14.59 4.79
CA PRO A 167 5.85 -14.34 4.82
C PRO A 167 5.35 -13.57 6.05
N LYS A 168 5.91 -13.84 7.23
CA LYS A 168 5.54 -13.14 8.46
C LYS A 168 5.94 -11.66 8.40
N ILE A 169 7.21 -11.39 8.06
CA ILE A 169 7.74 -10.03 7.87
C ILE A 169 6.98 -9.29 6.76
N ALA A 170 6.67 -9.98 5.65
CA ALA A 170 5.89 -9.41 4.55
C ALA A 170 4.48 -9.00 4.99
N ALA A 171 3.81 -9.84 5.78
CA ALA A 171 2.49 -9.54 6.32
C ALA A 171 2.53 -8.37 7.32
N GLU A 172 3.54 -8.32 8.19
CA GLU A 172 3.78 -7.20 9.10
C GLU A 172 4.01 -5.89 8.33
N ALA A 173 4.90 -5.91 7.33
CA ALA A 173 5.15 -4.78 6.47
C ALA A 173 3.88 -4.32 5.75
N ASN A 174 3.07 -5.25 5.23
CA ASN A 174 1.82 -4.93 4.52
C ASN A 174 0.83 -4.19 5.43
N ARG A 175 0.70 -4.60 6.70
CA ARG A 175 -0.13 -3.91 7.70
C ARG A 175 0.38 -2.51 8.03
N MET A 176 1.70 -2.32 8.02
CA MET A 176 2.32 -1.05 8.41
C MET A 176 2.31 0.04 7.33
N ILE A 177 2.20 -0.29 6.04
CA ILE A 177 2.28 0.67 4.92
C ILE A 177 1.40 1.90 5.13
N LEU A 178 0.15 1.68 5.54
CA LEU A 178 -0.81 2.78 5.67
C LEU A 178 -0.45 3.72 6.82
N PHE A 179 0.06 3.20 7.94
CA PHE A 179 0.48 4.02 9.08
C PHE A 179 1.65 4.94 8.70
N PHE A 180 2.61 4.47 7.91
CA PHE A 180 3.66 5.35 7.36
C PHE A 180 3.09 6.49 6.50
N ALA A 181 2.15 6.18 5.61
CA ALA A 181 1.53 7.16 4.73
C ALA A 181 0.69 8.19 5.52
N LEU A 182 -0.11 7.72 6.48
CA LEU A 182 -0.95 8.57 7.34
C LEU A 182 -0.08 9.44 8.25
N ASN A 183 0.96 8.89 8.87
CA ASN A 183 1.89 9.65 9.69
C ASN A 183 2.56 10.77 8.89
N TYR A 184 3.06 10.45 7.69
CA TYR A 184 3.66 11.44 6.79
C TYR A 184 2.69 12.55 6.40
N GLY A 185 1.48 12.19 5.97
CA GLY A 185 0.45 13.15 5.56
C GLY A 185 0.02 14.05 6.71
N LEU A 186 -0.19 13.47 7.89
CA LEU A 186 -0.61 14.20 9.08
C LEU A 186 0.47 15.19 9.56
N GLU A 187 1.72 14.73 9.71
CA GLU A 187 2.82 15.58 10.18
C GLU A 187 3.06 16.77 9.25
N ARG A 188 3.03 16.56 7.92
CA ARG A 188 3.13 17.66 6.95
C ARG A 188 1.93 18.61 7.01
N THR A 189 0.73 18.09 7.18
CA THR A 189 -0.48 18.93 7.23
C THR A 189 -0.49 19.81 8.47
N ILE A 190 -0.04 19.29 9.61
CA ILE A 190 0.09 20.07 10.85
C ILE A 190 1.20 21.13 10.73
N ARG A 191 2.35 20.80 10.13
CA ARG A 191 3.39 21.80 9.83
C ARG A 191 2.83 22.92 8.95
N LYS A 192 2.08 22.57 7.91
CA LYS A 192 1.45 23.55 7.03
C LYS A 192 0.49 24.46 7.78
N LEU A 193 -0.39 23.89 8.63
CA LEU A 193 -1.29 24.63 9.50
C LEU A 193 -0.53 25.64 10.39
N VAL A 194 0.55 25.19 11.04
CA VAL A 194 1.39 26.04 11.89
C VAL A 194 2.01 27.17 11.08
N PHE A 195 2.58 26.86 9.91
CA PHE A 195 3.17 27.86 9.03
C PHE A 195 2.16 28.91 8.59
N GLU A 196 1.02 28.48 8.03
CA GLU A 196 0.00 29.38 7.48
C GLU A 196 -0.53 30.32 8.57
N THR A 197 -0.86 29.78 9.75
CA THR A 197 -1.38 30.57 10.88
C THR A 197 -0.40 31.63 11.36
N LEU A 198 0.85 31.25 11.64
CA LEU A 198 1.84 32.18 12.18
C LEU A 198 2.33 33.16 11.12
N LYS A 199 2.45 32.72 9.86
CA LYS A 199 2.89 33.57 8.75
C LYS A 199 1.84 34.63 8.41
N GLU A 200 0.55 34.30 8.49
CA GLU A 200 -0.54 35.25 8.27
C GLU A 200 -0.52 36.36 9.34
N LYS A 201 -0.41 35.98 10.61
CA LYS A 201 -0.40 36.96 11.72
C LYS A 201 0.91 37.72 11.88
N TYR A 202 2.03 37.08 11.55
CA TYR A 202 3.38 37.64 11.74
C TYR A 202 4.23 37.47 10.48
N PRO A 203 3.95 38.18 9.37
CA PRO A 203 4.56 37.93 8.07
C PRO A 203 6.09 37.89 8.06
N ASN A 204 6.76 38.73 8.84
CA ASN A 204 8.23 38.82 8.83
C ASN A 204 8.90 38.10 10.02
N GLU A 205 8.14 37.80 11.08
CA GLU A 205 8.66 37.39 12.39
C GLU A 205 7.98 36.10 12.89
N TRP A 206 7.27 35.36 12.02
CA TRP A 206 6.52 34.17 12.41
C TRP A 206 7.37 33.11 13.13
N TRP A 207 8.65 32.99 12.74
CA TRP A 207 9.56 32.04 13.40
C TRP A 207 9.93 32.48 14.82
N ASP A 208 9.91 33.78 15.10
CA ASP A 208 10.21 34.32 16.42
C ASP A 208 9.08 34.03 17.42
N LYS A 209 7.91 33.62 16.93
CA LYS A 209 6.77 33.12 17.73
C LYS A 209 6.86 31.63 18.06
N VAL A 210 7.79 30.90 17.44
CA VAL A 210 8.07 29.51 17.82
C VAL A 210 8.84 29.50 19.15
N PRO A 211 8.50 28.64 20.11
CA PRO A 211 9.24 28.52 21.37
C PRO A 211 10.75 28.32 21.19
N LEU A 212 11.55 29.02 21.99
CA LEU A 212 13.00 29.11 21.82
C LEU A 212 13.71 27.74 21.89
N ASP A 213 13.21 26.82 22.71
CA ASP A 213 13.69 25.44 22.80
C ASP A 213 13.51 24.69 21.48
N VAL A 214 12.34 24.82 20.84
CA VAL A 214 12.07 24.25 19.52
C VAL A 214 12.97 24.91 18.46
N GLN A 215 13.14 26.23 18.51
CA GLN A 215 14.02 26.93 17.57
C GLN A 215 15.48 26.44 17.66
N LYS A 216 15.99 26.27 18.88
CA LYS A 216 17.35 25.78 19.13
C LYS A 216 17.54 24.35 18.61
N GLU A 217 16.57 23.47 18.86
CA GLU A 217 16.66 22.09 18.38
C GLU A 217 16.61 22.01 16.85
N VAL A 218 15.73 22.78 16.20
CA VAL A 218 15.69 22.86 14.74
C VAL A 218 17.01 23.37 14.17
N THR A 219 17.57 24.44 14.73
CA THR A 219 18.87 24.99 14.30
C THR A 219 19.97 23.94 14.43
N ARG A 220 20.02 23.25 15.58
CA ARG A 220 20.98 22.16 15.83
C ARG A 220 20.89 21.04 14.78
N LEU A 221 19.67 20.65 14.40
CA LEU A 221 19.45 19.62 13.37
C LEU A 221 19.80 20.10 11.96
N GLN A 222 19.51 21.36 11.63
CA GLN A 222 19.91 21.96 10.35
C GLN A 222 21.43 22.07 10.21
N ASP A 223 22.11 22.47 11.29
CA ASP A 223 23.57 22.52 11.33
C ASP A 223 24.17 21.12 11.16
N LEU A 224 23.62 20.12 11.85
CA LEU A 224 24.04 18.72 11.69
C LEU A 224 23.87 18.21 10.25
N ASP A 225 22.77 18.56 9.59
CA ASP A 225 22.52 18.19 8.19
C ASP A 225 23.47 18.92 7.24
N ARG A 226 23.78 20.20 7.48
CA ARG A 226 24.70 21.01 6.66
C ARG A 226 26.14 20.48 6.74
N ASP A 227 26.56 20.04 7.92
CA ASP A 227 27.91 19.53 8.17
C ASP A 227 28.06 18.07 7.72
N SER A 228 26.95 17.41 7.34
CA SER A 228 26.93 16.04 6.85
C SER A 228 27.27 15.99 5.35
N PRO A 229 28.08 15.02 4.89
CA PRO A 229 28.32 14.80 3.45
C PRO A 229 27.11 14.18 2.73
N LYS A 230 25.97 14.04 3.41
CA LYS A 230 24.73 13.46 2.89
C LYS A 230 23.78 14.57 2.43
N ILE A 231 22.63 14.16 1.90
CA ILE A 231 21.56 15.07 1.46
C ILE A 231 21.00 15.83 2.67
N VAL A 232 20.94 17.17 2.55
CA VAL A 232 20.20 18.04 3.47
C VAL A 232 18.71 17.73 3.37
N ARG A 233 18.05 17.46 4.50
CA ARG A 233 16.67 16.93 4.49
C ARG A 233 15.65 17.95 3.99
N SER A 234 15.81 19.22 4.37
CA SER A 234 14.94 20.31 3.93
C SER A 234 15.59 21.68 4.17
N ILE A 235 15.13 22.69 3.43
CA ILE A 235 15.40 24.10 3.74
C ILE A 235 14.37 24.67 4.73
N ASP A 236 13.20 24.04 4.84
CA ASP A 236 12.10 24.53 5.65
C ASP A 236 12.28 24.12 7.12
N LYS A 237 12.33 25.12 8.01
CA LYS A 237 12.57 24.92 9.45
C LYS A 237 11.56 23.96 10.09
N LEU A 238 10.29 23.99 9.65
CA LEU A 238 9.26 23.12 10.21
C LEU A 238 9.47 21.64 9.85
N ASP A 239 10.19 21.29 8.77
CA ASP A 239 10.48 19.89 8.45
C ASP A 239 11.41 19.21 9.47
N TYR A 240 12.05 19.99 10.34
CA TYR A 240 12.86 19.52 11.46
C TYR A 240 12.07 19.38 12.77
N THR A 241 10.76 19.64 12.76
CA THR A 241 9.89 19.50 13.93
C THR A 241 9.19 18.14 13.97
N THR A 242 8.71 17.75 15.13
CA THR A 242 7.96 16.49 15.38
C THR A 242 6.59 16.80 15.99
N PHE A 243 5.66 15.83 16.07
CA PHE A 243 4.36 16.07 16.74
C PHE A 243 4.49 16.67 18.15
N PRO A 244 5.40 16.20 19.04
CA PRO A 244 5.59 16.83 20.33
C PRO A 244 6.00 18.30 20.25
N GLN A 245 6.82 18.70 19.29
CA GLN A 245 7.25 20.10 19.12
C GLN A 245 6.14 20.95 18.49
N LEU A 246 5.43 20.41 17.48
CA LEU A 246 4.28 21.07 16.87
C LEU A 246 3.18 21.34 17.90
N ARG A 247 2.95 20.40 18.82
CA ARG A 247 2.08 20.57 19.98
C ARG A 247 2.49 21.79 20.80
N VAL A 248 3.76 21.86 21.20
CA VAL A 248 4.27 22.98 22.02
C VAL A 248 4.15 24.31 21.29
N ILE A 249 4.36 24.35 19.97
CA ILE A 249 4.17 25.57 19.15
C ILE A 249 2.70 26.03 19.19
N ILE A 250 1.76 25.10 18.96
CA ILE A 250 0.32 25.42 18.93
C ILE A 250 -0.17 25.81 20.33
N GLU A 251 0.26 25.10 21.38
CA GLU A 251 -0.06 25.43 22.78
C GLU A 251 0.43 26.83 23.16
N HIS A 252 1.68 27.17 22.80
CA HIS A 252 2.29 28.46 23.12
C HIS A 252 1.57 29.65 22.45
N ASN A 253 1.05 29.42 21.23
CA ASN A 253 0.39 30.45 20.42
C ASN A 253 -1.13 30.20 20.32
N TRP A 254 -1.77 29.58 21.32
CA TRP A 254 -3.14 29.07 21.19
C TRP A 254 -4.16 30.13 20.75
N ASP A 255 -4.01 31.38 21.19
CA ASP A 255 -4.87 32.50 20.77
C ASP A 255 -4.85 32.75 19.26
N ASP A 256 -3.81 32.30 18.57
CA ASP A 256 -3.69 32.36 17.12
C ASP A 256 -4.34 31.20 16.38
N PHE A 257 -4.49 30.07 17.07
CA PHE A 257 -4.99 28.83 16.49
C PHE A 257 -6.46 28.56 16.83
N LYS A 258 -6.97 29.06 17.95
CA LYS A 258 -8.28 28.66 18.52
C LYS A 258 -9.45 28.72 17.54
N ASP A 259 -9.48 29.68 16.63
CA ASP A 259 -10.57 29.83 15.65
C ASP A 259 -10.60 28.69 14.61
N GLN A 260 -9.48 28.00 14.42
CA GLN A 260 -9.34 26.83 13.53
C GLN A 260 -9.73 25.52 14.22
N PHE A 261 -9.92 25.55 15.54
CA PHE A 261 -10.34 24.41 16.36
C PHE A 261 -11.73 24.67 16.98
N PRO A 262 -12.80 24.80 16.16
CA PRO A 262 -14.13 25.21 16.63
C PRO A 262 -14.75 24.29 17.70
N HIS A 263 -14.31 23.04 17.76
CA HIS A 263 -14.78 22.03 18.72
C HIS A 263 -13.68 21.53 19.65
N GLY A 264 -12.50 22.17 19.60
CA GLY A 264 -11.31 21.71 20.30
C GLY A 264 -10.86 22.67 21.39
N ARG A 265 -10.36 22.11 22.49
CA ARG A 265 -9.60 22.87 23.48
C ARG A 265 -8.12 22.53 23.38
N THR A 266 -7.29 23.38 23.96
CA THR A 266 -5.83 23.19 23.99
C THR A 266 -5.47 21.83 24.59
N GLU A 267 -6.18 21.37 25.61
CA GLU A 267 -5.93 20.09 26.29
C GLU A 267 -6.24 18.88 25.39
N ASP A 268 -7.31 18.93 24.61
CA ASP A 268 -7.69 17.86 23.69
C ASP A 268 -6.65 17.74 22.56
N MET A 269 -6.25 18.88 22.00
CA MET A 269 -5.20 18.98 20.98
C MET A 269 -3.88 18.44 21.51
N SER A 270 -3.54 18.84 22.74
CA SER A 270 -2.35 18.39 23.45
C SER A 270 -2.32 16.88 23.61
N LYS A 271 -3.43 16.28 24.04
CA LYS A 271 -3.56 14.84 24.21
C LYS A 271 -3.36 14.12 22.87
N ILE A 272 -4.08 14.55 21.82
CA ILE A 272 -4.02 13.92 20.50
C ILE A 272 -2.60 13.94 19.92
N LEU A 273 -1.90 15.08 19.99
CA LEU A 273 -0.52 15.16 19.47
C LEU A 273 0.51 14.41 20.32
N LYS A 274 0.25 14.19 21.62
CA LYS A 274 1.07 13.29 22.44
C LYS A 274 0.89 11.84 22.01
N ASP A 275 -0.35 11.40 21.85
CA ASP A 275 -0.68 10.03 21.43
C ASP A 275 -0.05 9.75 20.06
N LEU A 276 -0.25 10.64 19.07
CA LEU A 276 0.37 10.53 17.74
C LEU A 276 1.91 10.60 17.80
N GLY A 277 2.48 11.39 18.71
CA GLY A 277 3.92 11.49 18.93
C GLY A 277 4.53 10.17 19.38
N TYR A 278 3.84 9.42 20.25
CA TYR A 278 4.28 8.10 20.69
C TYR A 278 4.25 7.08 19.55
N GLU A 279 3.14 7.00 18.82
CA GLU A 279 2.99 6.07 17.70
C GLU A 279 4.01 6.32 16.59
N ARG A 280 4.31 7.60 16.33
CA ARG A 280 5.33 8.01 15.34
C ARG A 280 6.72 7.44 15.66
N ILE A 281 7.06 7.26 16.94
CA ILE A 281 8.34 6.64 17.34
C ILE A 281 8.35 5.19 16.86
N LEU A 282 7.32 4.41 17.19
CA LEU A 282 7.21 3.01 16.80
C LEU A 282 7.24 2.83 15.28
N ILE A 283 6.48 3.65 14.55
CA ILE A 283 6.44 3.66 13.08
C ILE A 283 7.84 3.94 12.52
N ALA A 284 8.52 4.99 12.99
CA ALA A 284 9.85 5.36 12.48
C ALA A 284 10.94 4.33 12.75
N HIS A 285 10.79 3.52 13.80
CA HIS A 285 11.72 2.44 14.15
C HIS A 285 11.41 1.11 13.46
N SER A 286 10.48 1.09 12.49
CA SER A 286 10.08 -0.12 11.76
C SER A 286 9.58 -1.24 12.69
N CYS A 287 8.93 -0.86 13.79
CA CYS A 287 8.25 -1.79 14.68
C CYS A 287 6.81 -1.99 14.20
N GLU A 288 6.30 -3.22 14.27
CA GLU A 288 4.86 -3.44 14.13
C GLU A 288 4.13 -2.81 15.31
N LEU A 289 3.08 -2.03 15.02
CA LEU A 289 2.18 -1.53 16.05
C LEU A 289 1.37 -2.69 16.65
N PRO A 290 1.33 -2.85 17.98
CA PRO A 290 0.33 -3.68 18.64
C PRO A 290 -1.10 -3.28 18.24
N GLU A 291 -2.05 -4.21 18.30
CA GLU A 291 -3.42 -3.97 17.81
C GLU A 291 -4.17 -2.87 18.61
N ASP A 292 -3.88 -2.76 19.90
CA ASP A 292 -4.35 -1.68 20.75
C ASP A 292 -3.75 -0.32 20.37
N GLU A 293 -2.46 -0.28 20.02
CA GLU A 293 -1.80 0.95 19.54
C GLU A 293 -2.29 1.35 18.14
N LYS A 294 -2.55 0.40 17.22
CA LYS A 294 -3.23 0.72 15.94
C LYS A 294 -4.58 1.39 16.17
N SER A 295 -5.37 0.83 17.09
CA SER A 295 -6.69 1.37 17.44
C SER A 295 -6.58 2.78 18.03
N ARG A 296 -5.57 3.02 18.89
CA ARG A 296 -5.29 4.35 19.46
C ARG A 296 -4.86 5.34 18.38
N PHE A 297 -3.99 4.95 17.47
CA PHE A 297 -3.60 5.77 16.33
C PHE A 297 -4.82 6.18 15.49
N GLU A 298 -5.70 5.24 15.14
CA GLU A 298 -6.90 5.52 14.35
C GLU A 298 -7.84 6.51 15.05
N VAL A 299 -8.02 6.36 16.36
CA VAL A 299 -8.82 7.28 17.18
C VAL A 299 -8.18 8.66 17.20
N ALA A 300 -6.91 8.77 17.57
CA ALA A 300 -6.20 10.05 17.64
C ALA A 300 -6.15 10.76 16.28
N PHE A 301 -5.95 10.01 15.19
CA PHE A 301 -6.02 10.52 13.82
C PHE A 301 -7.41 11.07 13.50
N GLY A 302 -8.47 10.32 13.78
CA GLY A 302 -9.84 10.76 13.53
C GLY A 302 -10.24 11.96 14.39
N ASP A 303 -9.81 11.98 15.65
CA ASP A 303 -10.07 13.06 16.60
C ASP A 303 -9.42 14.36 16.14
N TRP A 304 -8.16 14.32 15.65
CA TRP A 304 -7.49 15.49 15.07
C TRP A 304 -8.33 16.21 14.01
N PHE A 305 -8.83 15.46 13.02
CA PHE A 305 -9.65 16.05 11.95
C PHE A 305 -11.02 16.47 12.43
N ARG A 306 -11.59 15.80 13.45
CA ARG A 306 -12.86 16.22 14.05
C ARG A 306 -12.73 17.57 14.73
N MET A 307 -11.61 17.84 15.41
CA MET A 307 -11.36 19.14 16.03
C MET A 307 -11.31 20.29 15.01
N LEU A 308 -10.81 20.03 13.80
CA LEU A 308 -10.72 20.99 12.70
C LEU A 308 -12.01 21.13 11.89
N SER A 309 -12.96 20.20 12.04
CA SER A 309 -14.17 20.17 11.22
C SER A 309 -15.25 21.12 11.75
N ASN A 310 -15.93 21.83 10.86
CA ASN A 310 -17.11 22.65 11.20
C ASN A 310 -18.40 21.82 11.33
N GLN A 311 -18.32 20.49 11.27
CA GLN A 311 -19.50 19.64 11.33
C GLN A 311 -19.76 19.20 12.77
N PRO A 312 -20.98 19.41 13.31
CA PRO A 312 -21.29 19.02 14.67
C PRO A 312 -21.12 17.50 14.83
N THR A 313 -20.54 17.12 15.96
CA THR A 313 -20.35 15.72 16.34
C THR A 313 -21.71 15.11 16.68
N ASN A 314 -22.18 14.16 15.87
CA ASN A 314 -23.37 13.35 16.18
C ASN A 314 -23.07 12.28 17.24
#